data_AF-A0ABD5WZE4-F1
#
_entry.id   AF-A0ABD5WZE4-F1
#
_cell.length_a   1.000
_cell.length_b   1.000
_cell.length_c   1.000
_cell.angle_alpha   90.00
_cell.angle_beta   90.00
_cell.angle_gamma   90.00
#
_symmetry.space_group_name_H-M   'P 1'
#
loop_
_entity.id
_entity.type
_entity.pdbx_description
1 polymer ?
#
loop_
_entity_poly.entity_id
_entity_poly.type
_entity_poly.pdbx_seq_one_letter_code
_entity_poly.pdbx_strand_id
1 'polypeptide(L)'
;MAKYSTGSGGGGGSGDACELCGREDTKLQSANVAGAKLQVCSDCAPHDDNASRRGSGHGGGGGGGGGTRDASEPNRKKRAAQNVAKALDANTGDSRRWEEQGTDYEKDRLPYLVKGYGDVVAEARQDAGLTADDLASEVDVDVKQIHAVEEGRAARAGVGGSTVRSLEQVLDVTLVDE
;
A
#
# COMPACT_ATOMS: atom_id res chain seq x y z
N MET A 1 -4.45 -7.48 33.71
CA MET A 1 -3.78 -6.36 33.02
C MET A 1 -4.42 -6.21 31.66
N ALA A 2 -5.21 -5.15 31.45
CA ALA A 2 -5.72 -4.83 30.11
C ALA A 2 -4.54 -4.39 29.26
N LYS A 3 -4.09 -5.25 28.35
CA LYS A 3 -3.22 -4.81 27.27
C LYS A 3 -4.12 -4.09 26.26
N TYR A 4 -3.62 -3.00 25.70
CA TYR A 4 -4.31 -2.14 24.72
C TYR A 4 -5.44 -1.29 25.31
N SER A 5 -5.09 -0.43 26.27
CA SER A 5 -5.80 0.83 26.43
C SER A 5 -5.38 1.73 25.28
N THR A 6 -6.08 1.66 24.15
CA THR A 6 -5.99 2.71 23.13
C THR A 6 -6.52 3.97 23.79
N GLY A 7 -5.60 4.83 24.23
CA GLY A 7 -5.95 6.09 24.85
C GLY A 7 -6.94 6.83 23.96
N SER A 8 -8.14 7.10 24.48
CA SER A 8 -8.96 8.18 23.98
C SER A 8 -8.17 9.47 24.17
N GLY A 9 -7.37 9.80 23.16
CA GLY A 9 -6.78 11.12 22.98
C GLY A 9 -7.91 12.06 22.59
N GLY A 10 -8.71 12.44 23.58
CA GLY A 10 -9.59 13.61 23.50
C GLY A 10 -8.70 14.85 23.47
N GLY A 11 -8.15 15.16 22.30
CA GLY A 11 -7.50 16.42 22.01
C GLY A 11 -8.56 17.49 21.82
N GLY A 12 -9.07 18.05 22.92
CA GLY A 12 -9.85 19.27 22.92
C GLY A 12 -8.94 20.45 22.57
N GLY A 13 -8.71 20.68 21.29
CA GLY A 13 -8.17 21.93 20.76
C GLY A 13 -9.31 22.71 20.12
N SER A 14 -9.69 23.84 20.71
CA SER A 14 -10.37 24.92 20.01
C SER A 14 -9.68 25.14 18.66
N GLY A 15 -10.25 24.87 17.50
CA GLY A 15 -11.65 25.00 17.10
C GLY A 15 -11.78 25.84 15.82
N ASP A 16 -10.65 26.28 15.26
CA ASP A 16 -10.60 27.14 14.06
C ASP A 16 -9.72 26.54 12.94
N ALA A 17 -9.29 25.28 13.03
CA ALA A 17 -8.53 24.62 11.95
C ALA A 17 -9.29 23.40 11.41
N CYS A 18 -9.32 23.27 10.09
CA CYS A 18 -9.87 22.12 9.41
C CYS A 18 -9.00 20.89 9.66
N GLU A 19 -9.56 19.86 10.30
CA GLU A 19 -8.87 18.61 10.64
C GLU A 19 -8.49 17.76 9.41
N LEU A 20 -9.07 18.06 8.23
CA LEU A 20 -8.78 17.33 7.00
C LEU A 20 -7.61 17.94 6.21
N CYS A 21 -7.53 19.27 6.14
CA CYS A 21 -6.53 19.97 5.31
C CYS A 21 -5.60 20.91 6.09
N GLY A 22 -5.80 21.06 7.40
CA GLY A 22 -4.99 21.88 8.29
C GLY A 22 -5.17 23.39 8.15
N ARG A 23 -6.08 23.86 7.29
CA ARG A 23 -6.31 25.31 7.07
C ARG A 23 -7.10 25.91 8.23
N GLU A 24 -6.70 27.10 8.66
CA GLU A 24 -7.49 27.92 9.58
C GLU A 24 -8.76 28.44 8.88
N ASP A 25 -9.93 28.17 9.47
CA ASP A 25 -11.23 28.63 9.03
C ASP A 25 -12.15 28.83 10.24
N THR A 26 -12.89 29.94 10.25
CA THR A 26 -13.85 30.28 11.31
C THR A 26 -15.19 29.55 11.14
N LYS A 27 -15.41 28.93 9.97
CA LYS A 27 -16.64 28.19 9.64
C LYS A 27 -16.33 26.72 9.42
N LEU A 28 -16.23 26.00 10.54
CA LEU A 28 -16.10 24.55 10.53
C LEU A 28 -17.46 23.87 10.65
N GLN A 29 -17.58 22.73 9.98
CA GLN A 29 -18.74 21.86 10.03
C GLN A 29 -18.29 20.46 10.41
N SER A 30 -19.10 19.75 11.20
CA SER A 30 -18.82 18.34 11.49
C SER A 30 -19.11 17.46 10.28
N ALA A 31 -18.12 16.69 9.83
CA ALA A 31 -18.23 15.70 8.75
C ALA A 31 -17.76 14.32 9.22
N ASN A 32 -18.28 13.24 8.63
CA ASN A 32 -17.72 11.90 8.80
C ASN A 32 -16.86 11.57 7.58
N VAL A 33 -15.56 11.37 7.79
CA VAL A 33 -14.62 11.02 6.72
C VAL A 33 -13.95 9.70 7.10
N ALA A 34 -14.17 8.65 6.30
CA ALA A 34 -13.61 7.32 6.54
C ALA A 34 -13.93 6.76 7.95
N GLY A 35 -15.11 7.07 8.48
CA GLY A 35 -15.57 6.60 9.79
C GLY A 35 -15.14 7.47 10.98
N ALA A 36 -14.28 8.47 10.79
CA ALA A 36 -13.90 9.42 11.82
C ALA A 36 -14.75 10.70 11.74
N LYS A 37 -15.14 11.27 12.90
CA LYS A 37 -15.87 12.55 12.97
C LYS A 37 -14.88 13.71 13.09
N LEU A 38 -14.83 14.56 12.07
CA LEU A 38 -13.89 15.66 11.94
C LEU A 38 -14.61 17.02 11.89
N GLN A 39 -13.92 18.10 12.26
CA GLN A 39 -14.34 19.47 11.98
C GLN A 39 -13.66 19.93 10.69
N VAL A 40 -14.43 20.26 9.65
CA VAL A 40 -13.90 20.57 8.32
C VAL A 40 -14.43 21.89 7.79
N CYS A 41 -13.62 22.59 6.97
CA CYS A 41 -14.06 23.78 6.25
C CYS A 41 -15.05 23.42 5.13
N SER A 42 -15.70 24.43 4.53
CA SER A 42 -16.68 24.23 3.44
C SER A 42 -16.11 23.49 2.23
N ASP A 43 -14.83 23.68 1.93
CA ASP A 43 -14.15 23.01 0.82
C ASP A 43 -13.99 21.51 1.06
N CYS A 44 -13.87 21.11 2.33
CA CYS A 44 -13.68 19.73 2.75
C CYS A 44 -14.99 19.03 3.11
N ALA A 45 -16.10 19.77 3.24
CA ALA A 45 -17.44 19.22 3.51
C ALA A 45 -17.94 18.17 2.50
N PRO A 46 -17.60 18.22 1.19
CA PRO A 46 -18.00 17.18 0.23
C PRO A 46 -17.45 15.78 0.53
N HIS A 47 -16.44 15.67 1.40
CA HIS A 47 -15.90 14.38 1.85
C HIS A 47 -16.73 13.73 2.97
N ASP A 48 -17.83 14.35 3.41
CA ASP A 48 -18.75 13.72 4.38
C ASP A 48 -19.47 12.52 3.76
N ASP A 49 -19.16 11.33 4.27
CA ASP A 49 -19.78 10.07 3.86
C ASP A 49 -21.31 10.08 4.08
N ASN A 50 -21.82 10.91 5.00
CA ASN A 50 -23.25 11.05 5.26
C ASN A 50 -23.97 11.95 4.26
N ALA A 51 -23.30 12.81 3.50
CA ALA A 51 -23.93 13.69 2.52
C ALA A 51 -24.62 12.89 1.40
N SER A 52 -24.03 11.75 1.02
CA SER A 52 -24.60 10.81 0.04
C SER A 52 -25.92 10.18 0.48
N ARG A 53 -26.23 10.16 1.78
CA ARG A 53 -27.47 9.58 2.33
C ARG A 53 -28.63 10.56 2.44
N ARG A 54 -28.38 11.87 2.33
CA ARG A 54 -29.40 12.93 2.48
C ARG A 54 -29.94 13.47 1.16
N GLY A 55 -29.34 13.10 0.02
CA GLY A 55 -29.74 13.54 -1.33
C GLY A 55 -30.96 12.83 -1.94
N SER A 56 -31.57 11.86 -1.25
CA SER A 56 -32.74 11.10 -1.75
C SER A 56 -34.01 11.49 -0.99
N GLY A 57 -34.31 12.79 -0.96
CA GLY A 57 -35.56 13.33 -0.40
C GLY A 57 -36.32 14.13 -1.46
N HIS A 58 -36.79 13.47 -2.53
CA HIS A 58 -37.80 14.04 -3.42
C HIS A 58 -39.13 13.32 -3.20
N GLY A 59 -40.15 14.11 -2.91
CA GLY A 59 -41.37 13.70 -2.21
C GLY A 59 -42.28 12.73 -2.96
N GLY A 60 -43.03 11.98 -2.17
CA GLY A 60 -44.18 11.19 -2.60
C GLY A 60 -45.24 11.24 -1.52
N GLY A 61 -46.05 12.30 -1.53
CA GLY A 61 -47.16 12.48 -0.61
C GLY A 61 -48.16 11.33 -0.71
N GLY A 62 -48.60 10.83 0.45
CA GLY A 62 -49.72 9.91 0.53
C GLY A 62 -51.00 10.59 0.06
N GLY A 63 -51.56 10.10 -1.04
CA GLY A 63 -52.90 10.40 -1.50
C GLY A 63 -53.45 9.15 -2.17
N GLY A 64 -54.47 8.55 -1.55
CA GLY A 64 -55.08 7.31 -2.04
C GLY A 64 -55.85 7.49 -3.35
N GLY A 65 -56.06 6.39 -4.07
CA GLY A 65 -57.02 6.32 -5.16
C GLY A 65 -56.68 5.30 -6.26
N GLY A 66 -57.35 4.15 -6.19
CA GLY A 66 -57.78 3.23 -7.26
C GLY A 66 -57.16 3.21 -8.67
N GLY A 67 -56.89 1.97 -9.14
CA GLY A 67 -56.69 1.60 -10.56
C GLY A 67 -55.29 1.97 -11.07
N THR A 68 -54.53 1.16 -11.81
CA THR A 68 -54.82 0.15 -12.83
C THR A 68 -53.54 -0.67 -13.01
N ARG A 69 -53.68 -1.93 -13.42
CA ARG A 69 -52.59 -2.90 -13.60
C ARG A 69 -51.70 -2.47 -14.77
N ASP A 70 -50.43 -2.12 -14.52
CA ASP A 70 -49.45 -1.80 -15.56
C ASP A 70 -48.28 -2.79 -15.53
N ALA A 71 -48.13 -3.55 -16.61
CA ALA A 71 -47.22 -4.69 -16.76
C ALA A 71 -45.74 -4.31 -16.95
N SER A 72 -45.32 -3.15 -16.42
CA SER A 72 -43.99 -2.55 -16.65
C SER A 72 -43.07 -2.58 -15.40
N GLU A 73 -43.57 -3.10 -14.28
CA GLU A 73 -42.87 -3.12 -12.98
C GLU A 73 -41.69 -4.11 -12.84
N PRO A 74 -41.68 -5.32 -13.43
CA PRO A 74 -40.57 -6.26 -13.23
C PRO A 74 -39.26 -5.79 -13.87
N ASN A 75 -39.34 -4.95 -14.91
CA ASN A 75 -38.19 -4.52 -15.69
C ASN A 75 -37.34 -3.46 -14.95
N ARG A 76 -37.98 -2.55 -14.19
CA ARG A 76 -37.28 -1.53 -13.40
C ARG A 76 -36.49 -2.12 -12.23
N LYS A 77 -37.10 -3.06 -11.49
CA LYS A 77 -36.44 -3.78 -10.38
C LYS A 77 -35.25 -4.61 -10.89
N LYS A 78 -35.42 -5.29 -12.02
CA LYS A 78 -34.34 -6.04 -12.69
C LYS A 78 -33.17 -5.15 -13.12
N ARG A 79 -33.46 -3.97 -13.69
CA ARG A 79 -32.44 -3.01 -14.11
C ARG A 79 -31.69 -2.39 -12.94
N ALA A 80 -32.36 -2.10 -11.83
CA ALA A 80 -31.73 -1.62 -10.61
C ALA A 80 -30.77 -2.66 -10.02
N ALA A 81 -31.19 -3.93 -9.93
CA ALA A 81 -30.33 -5.02 -9.48
C ALA A 81 -29.09 -5.20 -10.39
N GLN A 82 -29.27 -5.09 -11.71
CA GLN A 82 -28.16 -5.17 -12.68
C GLN A 82 -27.18 -4.01 -12.55
N ASN A 83 -27.66 -2.79 -12.27
CA ASN A 83 -26.79 -1.65 -12.06
C ASN A 83 -25.98 -1.77 -10.76
N VAL A 84 -26.58 -2.31 -9.70
CA VAL A 84 -25.87 -2.58 -8.43
C VAL A 84 -24.80 -3.66 -8.64
N ALA A 85 -25.13 -4.75 -9.35
CA ALA A 85 -24.15 -5.79 -9.67
C ALA A 85 -22.97 -5.22 -10.48
N LYS A 86 -23.24 -4.40 -11.51
CA LYS A 86 -22.19 -3.73 -12.29
C LYS A 86 -21.32 -2.79 -11.46
N ALA A 87 -21.90 -2.09 -10.48
CA ALA A 87 -21.16 -1.20 -9.60
C ALA A 87 -20.27 -1.97 -8.62
N LEU A 88 -20.72 -3.13 -8.14
CA LEU A 88 -19.93 -4.02 -7.28
C LEU A 88 -18.79 -4.68 -8.08
N ASP A 89 -19.07 -5.21 -9.27
CA ASP A 89 -18.07 -5.82 -10.15
C ASP A 89 -16.95 -4.83 -10.52
N ALA A 90 -17.30 -3.57 -10.79
CA ALA A 90 -16.32 -2.51 -11.07
C ALA A 90 -15.44 -2.17 -9.87
N ASN A 91 -15.88 -2.48 -8.64
CA ASN A 91 -15.17 -2.18 -7.40
C ASN A 91 -14.32 -3.37 -6.91
N THR A 92 -14.68 -4.59 -7.29
CA THR A 92 -13.79 -5.76 -7.25
C THR A 92 -12.81 -5.69 -8.41
N GLY A 93 -11.77 -4.86 -8.26
CA GLY A 93 -10.65 -4.82 -9.19
C GLY A 93 -10.04 -6.21 -9.39
N ASP A 94 -9.45 -6.45 -10.56
CA ASP A 94 -8.91 -7.73 -10.99
C ASP A 94 -7.84 -8.27 -10.03
N SER A 95 -8.26 -9.06 -9.03
CA SER A 95 -7.37 -9.64 -8.02
C SER A 95 -6.34 -10.60 -8.64
N ARG A 96 -6.64 -11.10 -9.85
CA ARG A 96 -5.74 -11.92 -10.66
C ARG A 96 -4.40 -11.26 -10.89
N ARG A 97 -4.31 -9.91 -10.93
CA ARG A 97 -3.01 -9.24 -11.04
C ARG A 97 -2.09 -9.56 -9.86
N TRP A 98 -2.62 -9.60 -8.65
CA TRP A 98 -1.86 -9.87 -7.43
C TRP A 98 -1.67 -11.37 -7.18
N GLU A 99 -2.58 -12.20 -7.68
CA GLU A 99 -2.48 -13.67 -7.62
C GLU A 99 -1.50 -14.23 -8.66
N GLU A 100 -1.51 -13.71 -9.89
CA GLU A 100 -0.70 -14.22 -11.02
C GLU A 100 0.69 -13.59 -11.08
N GLN A 101 0.84 -12.27 -10.88
CA GLN A 101 2.18 -11.64 -10.86
C GLN A 101 2.89 -11.83 -9.51
N GLY A 102 2.13 -12.24 -8.48
CA GLY A 102 2.60 -12.25 -7.11
C GLY A 102 3.01 -10.86 -6.64
N THR A 103 3.41 -10.77 -5.39
CA THR A 103 4.11 -9.58 -4.90
C THR A 103 5.60 -9.83 -4.99
N ASP A 104 6.35 -8.98 -5.69
CA ASP A 104 7.79 -9.15 -5.93
C ASP A 104 8.67 -9.05 -4.65
N TYR A 105 8.05 -9.01 -3.47
CA TYR A 105 8.71 -8.82 -2.17
C TYR A 105 9.64 -9.96 -1.75
N GLU A 106 9.57 -11.14 -2.40
CA GLU A 106 10.26 -12.34 -1.91
C GLU A 106 11.19 -13.03 -2.91
N LYS A 107 11.19 -12.66 -4.21
CA LYS A 107 11.93 -13.43 -5.21
C LYS A 107 13.44 -13.42 -5.01
N ASP A 108 13.97 -12.35 -4.42
CA ASP A 108 15.41 -12.20 -4.24
C ASP A 108 15.82 -11.60 -2.89
N ARG A 109 15.24 -12.13 -1.80
CA ARG A 109 15.56 -11.69 -0.44
C ARG A 109 17.03 -12.00 -0.11
N LEU A 110 17.73 -11.01 0.45
CA LEU A 110 19.08 -11.18 0.98
C LEU A 110 19.06 -12.14 2.19
N PRO A 111 19.86 -13.22 2.18
CA PRO A 111 19.97 -14.15 3.31
C PRO A 111 20.76 -13.54 4.48
N TYR A 112 20.80 -14.26 5.61
CA TYR A 112 21.73 -13.90 6.67
C TYR A 112 23.16 -14.16 6.21
N LEU A 113 24.03 -13.19 6.44
CA LEU A 113 25.42 -13.25 6.01
C LEU A 113 26.33 -13.45 7.22
N VAL A 114 27.41 -14.21 7.01
CA VAL A 114 28.46 -14.41 8.01
C VAL A 114 29.05 -13.07 8.46
N LYS A 115 29.53 -13.03 9.69
CA LYS A 115 30.18 -11.83 10.21
C LYS A 115 31.47 -11.55 9.41
N GLY A 116 31.61 -10.31 8.94
CA GLY A 116 32.78 -9.91 8.15
C GLY A 116 32.73 -10.37 6.69
N TYR A 117 31.54 -10.71 6.17
CA TYR A 117 31.38 -11.14 4.77
C TYR A 117 32.00 -10.16 3.75
N GLY A 118 32.04 -8.85 4.06
CA GLY A 118 32.67 -7.86 3.20
C GLY A 118 34.18 -8.07 3.04
N ASP A 119 34.86 -8.38 4.15
CA ASP A 119 36.29 -8.69 4.15
C ASP A 119 36.56 -10.00 3.39
N VAL A 120 35.74 -11.03 3.63
CA VAL A 120 35.82 -12.33 2.93
C VAL A 120 35.75 -12.17 1.41
N VAL A 121 34.79 -11.37 0.93
CA VAL A 121 34.63 -11.11 -0.51
C VAL A 121 35.81 -10.31 -1.06
N ALA A 122 36.25 -9.28 -0.35
CA ALA A 122 37.35 -8.42 -0.79
C ALA A 122 38.67 -9.19 -0.89
N GLU A 123 38.96 -10.04 0.10
CA GLU A 123 40.15 -10.91 0.11
C GLU A 123 40.09 -11.94 -1.01
N ALA A 124 38.99 -12.69 -1.13
CA ALA A 124 38.85 -13.71 -2.17
C ALA A 124 38.93 -13.13 -3.59
N ARG A 125 38.35 -11.94 -3.81
CA ARG A 125 38.48 -11.24 -5.09
C ARG A 125 39.93 -10.86 -5.40
N GLN A 126 40.67 -10.38 -4.40
CA GLN A 126 42.08 -10.01 -4.55
C GLN A 126 42.96 -11.24 -4.81
N ASP A 127 42.69 -12.35 -4.13
CA ASP A 127 43.37 -13.63 -4.34
C ASP A 127 43.11 -14.20 -5.74
N ALA A 128 41.91 -13.98 -6.29
CA ALA A 128 41.56 -14.28 -7.67
C ALA A 128 42.17 -13.29 -8.69
N GLY A 129 42.80 -12.19 -8.24
CA GLY A 129 43.40 -11.17 -9.10
C GLY A 129 42.38 -10.32 -9.87
N LEU A 130 41.12 -10.28 -9.41
CA LEU A 130 40.03 -9.56 -10.07
C LEU A 130 39.90 -8.13 -9.53
N THR A 131 39.58 -7.17 -10.41
CA THR A 131 39.10 -5.86 -9.96
C THR A 131 37.62 -5.92 -9.58
N ALA A 132 37.12 -4.89 -8.89
CA ALA A 132 35.69 -4.82 -8.57
C ALA A 132 34.81 -4.77 -9.83
N ASP A 133 35.27 -4.08 -10.88
CA ASP A 133 34.61 -4.03 -12.18
C ASP A 133 34.61 -5.39 -12.90
N ASP A 134 35.72 -6.14 -12.83
CA ASP A 134 35.79 -7.49 -13.41
C ASP A 134 34.80 -8.43 -12.72
N LEU A 135 34.78 -8.42 -11.38
CA LEU A 135 33.84 -9.23 -10.61
C LEU A 135 32.39 -8.82 -10.89
N ALA A 136 32.11 -7.52 -10.96
CA ALA A 136 30.78 -7.01 -11.30
C ALA A 136 30.30 -7.50 -12.66
N SER A 137 31.20 -7.52 -13.65
CA SER A 137 30.93 -8.03 -14.99
C SER A 137 30.69 -9.54 -15.00
N GLU A 138 31.45 -10.30 -14.20
CA GLU A 138 31.32 -11.76 -14.10
C GLU A 138 29.99 -12.19 -13.49
N VAL A 139 29.47 -11.45 -12.50
CA VAL A 139 28.19 -11.75 -11.85
C VAL A 139 26.99 -10.95 -12.39
N ASP A 140 27.18 -10.18 -13.47
CA ASP A 140 26.17 -9.33 -14.13
C ASP A 140 25.46 -8.35 -13.17
N VAL A 141 26.24 -7.58 -12.40
CA VAL A 141 25.72 -6.55 -11.47
C VAL A 141 26.42 -5.20 -11.63
N ASP A 142 25.84 -4.16 -11.04
CA ASP A 142 26.51 -2.85 -10.97
C ASP A 142 27.68 -2.90 -9.97
N VAL A 143 28.82 -2.32 -10.34
CA VAL A 143 30.03 -2.26 -9.49
C VAL A 143 29.75 -1.67 -8.10
N LYS A 144 28.77 -0.77 -7.96
CA LYS A 144 28.34 -0.22 -6.66
C LYS A 144 27.76 -1.29 -5.73
N GLN A 145 27.18 -2.36 -6.29
CA GLN A 145 26.72 -3.50 -5.48
C GLN A 145 27.90 -4.31 -4.97
N ILE A 146 28.96 -4.52 -5.77
CA ILE A 146 30.20 -5.15 -5.30
C ILE A 146 30.80 -4.35 -4.14
N HIS A 147 30.98 -3.04 -4.33
CA HIS A 147 31.46 -2.18 -3.25
C HIS A 147 30.55 -2.20 -2.02
N ALA A 148 29.23 -2.24 -2.20
CA ALA A 148 28.31 -2.34 -1.07
C ALA A 148 28.44 -3.66 -0.30
N VAL A 149 28.79 -4.77 -0.98
CA VAL A 149 29.07 -6.04 -0.32
C VAL A 149 30.38 -5.95 0.46
N GLU A 150 31.47 -5.50 -0.18
CA GLU A 150 32.80 -5.36 0.45
C GLU A 150 32.77 -4.42 1.66
N GLU A 151 31.98 -3.34 1.60
CA GLU A 151 31.82 -2.37 2.70
C GLU A 151 30.87 -2.85 3.82
N GLY A 152 30.32 -4.08 3.72
CA GLY A 152 29.43 -4.62 4.75
C GLY A 152 28.03 -3.98 4.79
N ARG A 153 27.56 -3.42 3.66
CA ARG A 153 26.28 -2.71 3.54
C ARG A 153 25.33 -3.25 2.48
N ALA A 154 25.39 -4.56 2.21
CA ALA A 154 24.61 -5.25 1.18
C ALA A 154 23.09 -5.05 1.36
N ALA A 155 22.59 -5.22 2.59
CA ALA A 155 21.18 -5.03 2.92
C ALA A 155 20.69 -3.60 2.63
N ARG A 156 21.51 -2.59 2.96
CA ARG A 156 21.15 -1.18 2.79
C ARG A 156 21.21 -0.74 1.32
N ALA A 157 22.06 -1.39 0.53
CA ALA A 157 22.21 -1.12 -0.89
C ALA A 157 21.20 -1.89 -1.77
N GLY A 158 20.33 -2.71 -1.17
CA GLY A 158 19.36 -3.52 -1.92
C GLY A 158 20.02 -4.61 -2.75
N VAL A 159 21.12 -5.19 -2.27
CA VAL A 159 21.73 -6.36 -2.90
C VAL A 159 20.82 -7.57 -2.70
N GLY A 160 20.56 -8.31 -3.76
CA GLY A 160 19.71 -9.49 -3.74
C GLY A 160 20.44 -10.76 -3.29
N GLY A 161 19.69 -11.78 -2.86
CA GLY A 161 20.25 -13.08 -2.48
C GLY A 161 20.85 -13.87 -3.65
N SER A 162 20.43 -13.59 -4.89
CA SER A 162 20.96 -14.16 -6.12
C SER A 162 22.38 -13.67 -6.37
N THR A 163 22.63 -12.37 -6.19
CA THR A 163 23.98 -11.79 -6.25
C THR A 163 24.92 -12.44 -5.23
N VAL A 164 24.48 -12.63 -3.99
CA VAL A 164 25.31 -13.30 -2.96
C VAL A 164 25.68 -14.72 -3.39
N ARG A 165 24.73 -15.49 -3.91
CA ARG A 165 24.98 -16.86 -4.40
C ARG A 165 25.94 -16.89 -5.59
N SER A 166 25.84 -15.93 -6.51
CA SER A 166 26.79 -15.79 -7.61
C SER A 166 28.19 -15.47 -7.13
N LEU A 167 28.33 -14.61 -6.11
CA LEU A 167 29.62 -14.29 -5.49
C LEU A 167 30.26 -15.49 -4.82
N GLU A 168 29.49 -16.28 -4.07
CA GLU A 168 29.95 -17.54 -3.48
C GLU A 168 30.49 -18.50 -4.55
N GLN A 169 29.80 -18.61 -5.69
CA GLN A 169 30.19 -19.49 -6.78
C GLN A 169 31.44 -19.01 -7.55
N VAL A 170 31.53 -17.71 -7.85
CA VAL A 170 32.67 -17.15 -8.59
C VAL A 170 33.94 -17.11 -7.75
N LEU A 171 33.81 -16.80 -6.45
CA LEU A 171 34.95 -16.65 -5.54
C LEU A 171 35.27 -17.92 -4.73
N ASP A 172 34.46 -18.97 -4.83
CA ASP A 172 34.57 -20.22 -4.06
C ASP A 172 34.63 -19.97 -2.54
N VAL A 173 33.69 -19.15 -2.04
CA VAL A 173 33.57 -18.76 -0.62
C VAL A 173 32.19 -19.05 -0.05
N THR A 174 32.09 -19.12 1.28
CA THR A 174 30.82 -19.20 2.00
C THR A 174 30.50 -17.86 2.66
N LEU A 175 29.43 -17.22 2.22
CA LEU A 175 28.93 -15.93 2.70
C LEU A 175 27.63 -16.06 3.48
N VAL A 176 26.81 -17.07 3.20
CA VAL A 176 25.54 -17.29 3.89
C VAL A 176 25.75 -18.02 5.22
N ASP A 177 25.08 -17.55 6.27
CA ASP A 177 25.00 -18.21 7.58
C ASP A 177 23.69 -19.01 7.64
N GLU A 178 23.79 -20.35 7.68
CA GLU A 178 22.65 -21.30 7.68
C GLU A 178 21.91 -21.38 9.02
#